data_AF-A0A1Q7YV85-F1
#
_entry.id   AF-A0A1Q7YV85-F1
#
_cell.length_a   1.000
_cell.length_b   1.000
_cell.length_c   1.000
_cell.angle_alpha   90.00
_cell.angle_beta   90.00
_cell.angle_gamma   90.00
#
_symmetry.space_group_name_H-M   'P 1'
#
loop_
_entity.id
_entity.type
_entity.pdbx_description
1 polymer ?
#
loop_
_entity_poly.entity_id
_entity_poly.type
_entity_poly.pdbx_seq_one_letter_code
_entity_poly.pdbx_strand_id
1 'polypeptide(L)'
;MAYKDEYEVARLHLKNDLAAQLAEEDPGGVQVHYQLHPPLLRAMGFENKLKLRKRWFDSAFRALVALRRLRGTALDPFGKAKVRRVERELIGEYRTLIEKALTGLSSESYERAVKVANLPDVIRGYEDIKLRNVERFRHEVRGLGF
;
A
#
# COMPACT_ATOMS: atom_id res chain seq x y z
N MET A 1 7.91 -7.57 -4.22
CA MET A 1 6.84 -7.02 -3.37
C MET A 1 7.11 -5.55 -3.10
N ALA A 2 6.79 -4.68 -4.04
CA ALA A 2 6.98 -3.23 -3.86
C ALA A 2 5.76 -2.66 -3.14
N TYR A 3 5.87 -2.48 -1.83
CA TYR A 3 4.81 -1.86 -1.04
C TYR A 3 5.04 -0.34 -1.00
N LYS A 4 4.02 0.43 -1.36
CA LYS A 4 4.03 1.89 -1.20
C LYS A 4 3.42 2.22 0.15
N ASP A 5 4.26 2.32 1.18
CA ASP A 5 3.83 2.78 2.51
C ASP A 5 3.78 4.29 2.60
N GLU A 6 2.97 4.76 3.53
CA GLU A 6 2.68 6.15 3.83
C GLU A 6 3.99 6.91 4.16
N TYR A 7 4.95 6.23 4.79
CA TYR A 7 6.29 6.75 5.03
C TYR A 7 7.10 6.97 3.75
N GLU A 8 7.03 6.05 2.79
CA GLU A 8 7.74 6.18 1.51
C GLU A 8 7.04 7.18 0.58
N VAL A 9 5.70 7.27 0.63
CA VAL A 9 4.95 8.37 0.02
C VAL A 9 5.43 9.71 0.57
N ALA A 10 5.58 9.82 1.89
CA ALA A 10 6.04 11.05 2.51
C ALA A 10 7.46 11.44 2.10
N ARG A 11 8.38 10.45 2.10
CA ARG A 11 9.77 10.65 1.68
C ARG A 11 9.89 11.10 0.22
N LEU A 12 9.17 10.42 -0.69
CA LEU A 12 9.19 10.76 -2.11
C LEU A 12 8.56 12.13 -2.37
N HIS A 13 7.49 12.45 -1.65
CA HIS A 13 6.85 13.76 -1.78
C HIS A 13 7.76 14.90 -1.33
N LEU A 14 8.48 14.72 -0.21
CA LEU A 14 9.45 15.72 0.26
C LEU A 14 10.69 15.84 -0.63
N LYS A 15 11.02 14.79 -1.41
CA LYS A 15 12.14 14.82 -2.36
C LYS A 15 11.79 15.63 -3.62
N ASN A 16 10.51 15.75 -3.96
CA ASN A 16 10.04 16.53 -5.09
C ASN A 16 9.76 17.96 -4.62
N ASP A 17 10.60 18.91 -5.03
CA ASP A 17 10.37 20.32 -4.71
C ASP A 17 9.39 20.96 -5.71
N LEU A 18 8.16 20.46 -5.68
CA LEU A 18 7.06 20.93 -6.53
C LEU A 18 6.86 22.46 -6.41
N ALA A 19 7.18 23.05 -5.25
CA ALA A 19 7.07 24.49 -5.08
C ALA A 19 8.22 25.28 -5.69
N ALA A 20 9.44 24.74 -5.72
CA ALA A 20 10.53 25.35 -6.48
C ALA A 20 10.22 25.36 -7.98
N GLN A 21 9.70 24.25 -8.51
CA GLN A 21 9.28 24.16 -9.92
C GLN A 21 8.17 25.16 -10.25
N LEU A 22 7.15 25.27 -9.40
CA LEU A 22 6.05 26.23 -9.61
C LEU A 22 6.47 27.69 -9.40
N ALA A 23 7.51 27.96 -8.60
CA ALA A 23 8.05 29.30 -8.40
C ALA A 23 8.90 29.78 -9.59
N GLU A 24 9.49 28.86 -10.37
CA GLU A 24 10.17 29.18 -11.62
C GLU A 24 9.18 29.54 -12.74
N GLU A 25 7.98 28.94 -12.72
CA GLU A 25 6.95 29.17 -13.75
C GLU A 25 6.06 30.40 -13.49
N ASP A 26 5.91 30.85 -12.23
CA ASP A 26 5.09 32.01 -11.89
C ASP A 26 5.80 33.00 -10.92
N PRO A 27 6.31 34.13 -11.44
CA PRO A 27 6.98 35.17 -10.64
C PRO A 27 6.08 35.85 -9.60
N GLY A 28 4.75 35.68 -9.68
CA GLY A 28 3.77 36.27 -8.76
C GLY A 28 3.65 35.56 -7.41
N GLY A 29 4.31 34.40 -7.24
CA GLY A 29 4.32 33.62 -6.01
C GLY A 29 3.13 32.68 -5.87
N VAL A 30 3.39 31.37 -5.95
CA VAL A 30 2.34 30.34 -5.92
C VAL A 30 2.01 29.90 -4.49
N GLN A 31 0.73 29.95 -4.11
CA GLN A 31 0.24 29.39 -2.85
C GLN A 31 -0.25 27.96 -3.00
N VAL A 32 0.61 26.99 -2.68
CA VAL A 32 0.27 25.56 -2.74
C VAL A 32 -0.54 25.12 -1.50
N HIS A 33 -1.67 24.49 -1.76
CA HIS A 33 -2.52 23.84 -0.75
C HIS A 33 -2.67 22.36 -1.07
N TYR A 34 -2.46 21.51 -0.08
CA TYR A 34 -2.64 20.07 -0.19
C TYR A 34 -3.99 19.66 0.37
N GLN A 35 -4.73 18.88 -0.41
CA GLN A 35 -5.98 18.26 0.04
C GLN A 35 -5.67 16.83 0.48
N LEU A 36 -5.71 16.59 1.78
CA LEU A 36 -5.48 15.28 2.36
C LEU A 36 -6.80 14.64 2.81
N HIS A 37 -6.90 13.34 2.63
CA HIS A 37 -7.91 12.51 3.30
C HIS A 37 -7.21 11.39 4.07
N PRO A 38 -6.58 11.71 5.23
CA PRO A 38 -5.83 10.74 6.00
C PRO A 38 -6.72 9.59 6.49
N PRO A 39 -6.31 8.33 6.36
CA PRO A 39 -7.09 7.19 6.83
C PRO A 39 -7.44 7.25 8.32
N LEU A 40 -6.52 7.79 9.13
CA LEU A 40 -6.75 7.98 10.56
C LEU A 40 -7.93 8.92 10.85
N LEU A 41 -8.07 10.00 10.08
CA LEU A 41 -9.18 10.95 10.23
C LEU A 41 -10.50 10.33 9.79
N ARG A 42 -10.49 9.56 8.70
CA ARG A 42 -11.65 8.78 8.27
C ARG A 42 -12.07 7.78 9.35
N ALA A 43 -11.10 7.07 9.95
CA ALA A 43 -11.37 6.14 11.04
C ALA A 43 -11.86 6.82 12.33
N MET A 44 -11.68 8.13 12.46
CA MET A 44 -12.23 8.97 13.54
C MET A 44 -13.56 9.66 13.13
N GLY A 45 -14.15 9.28 12.00
CA GLY A 45 -15.47 9.78 11.55
C GLY A 45 -15.43 11.09 10.76
N PHE A 46 -14.26 11.59 10.38
CA PHE A 46 -14.16 12.79 9.55
C PHE A 46 -14.25 12.43 8.06
N GLU A 47 -15.35 12.85 7.41
CA GLU A 47 -15.59 12.59 5.98
C GLU A 47 -14.99 13.67 5.06
N ASN A 48 -14.67 14.86 5.58
CA ASN A 48 -14.17 15.98 4.78
C ASN A 48 -12.67 15.92 4.53
N LYS A 49 -12.23 16.40 3.35
CA LYS A 49 -10.80 16.57 3.03
C LYS A 49 -10.21 17.73 3.85
N LEU A 50 -9.06 17.51 4.45
CA LEU A 50 -8.28 18.57 5.09
C LEU A 50 -7.52 19.37 4.04
N LYS A 51 -7.71 20.69 4.04
CA LYS A 51 -6.91 21.63 3.25
C LYS A 51 -5.75 22.13 4.11
N LEU A 52 -4.53 21.69 3.83
CA LEU A 52 -3.32 22.11 4.53
C LEU A 52 -2.46 23.02 3.65
N ARG A 53 -1.97 24.12 4.22
CA ARG A 53 -0.96 24.96 3.57
C ARG A 53 0.38 24.20 3.51
N LYS A 54 1.18 24.43 2.47
CA LYS A 54 2.48 23.75 2.26
C LYS A 54 3.35 23.65 3.51
N ARG A 55 3.54 24.73 4.26
CA ARG A 55 4.38 24.73 5.48
C ARG A 55 3.94 23.70 6.53
N TRP A 56 2.63 23.58 6.74
CA TRP A 56 2.06 22.63 7.69
C TRP A 56 2.13 21.19 7.15
N PHE A 57 1.88 21.04 5.85
CA PHE A 57 1.98 19.76 5.17
C PHE A 57 3.42 19.21 5.20
N ASP A 58 4.42 20.01 4.83
CA ASP A 58 5.84 19.62 4.84
C ASP A 58 6.29 19.21 6.25
N SER A 59 5.86 19.96 7.27
CA SER A 59 6.17 19.64 8.67
C SER A 59 5.57 18.31 9.09
N ALA A 60 4.30 18.06 8.74
CA ALA A 60 3.63 16.79 9.01
C ALA A 60 4.32 15.62 8.28
N PHE A 61 4.71 15.81 7.02
CA PHE A 61 5.39 14.78 6.23
C PHE A 61 6.81 14.51 6.72
N ARG A 62 7.55 15.53 7.20
CA ARG A 62 8.85 15.34 7.86
C ARG A 62 8.71 14.56 9.15
N ALA A 63 7.67 14.85 9.95
CA ALA A 63 7.35 14.06 11.12
C ALA A 63 7.05 12.61 10.74
N LEU A 64 6.25 12.36 9.71
CA LEU A 64 6.01 11.01 9.20
C LEU A 64 7.31 10.30 8.81
N VAL A 65 8.19 10.95 8.04
CA VAL A 65 9.49 10.37 7.68
C VAL A 65 10.34 10.04 8.91
N ALA A 66 10.36 10.89 9.94
CA ALA A 66 11.06 10.61 11.19
C ALA A 66 10.43 9.44 11.96
N LEU A 67 9.11 9.33 11.95
CA LEU A 67 8.33 8.23 12.52
C LEU A 67 8.42 6.93 11.71
N ARG A 68 9.17 6.89 10.59
CA ARG A 68 9.44 5.65 9.84
C ARG A 68 10.05 4.56 10.74
N ARG A 69 10.73 4.92 11.83
CA ARG A 69 11.24 3.94 12.82
C ARG A 69 10.13 3.17 13.53
N LEU A 70 8.92 3.73 13.60
CA LEU A 70 7.75 3.04 14.13
C LEU A 70 7.14 2.04 13.15
N ARG A 71 7.54 2.05 11.88
CA ARG A 71 7.02 1.14 10.85
C ARG A 71 7.14 -0.30 11.31
N GLY A 72 6.00 -0.99 11.38
CA GLY A 72 5.93 -2.40 11.80
C GLY A 72 6.00 -2.63 13.31
N THR A 73 6.04 -1.58 14.13
CA THR A 73 5.93 -1.67 15.59
C THR A 73 4.46 -1.59 16.04
N ALA A 74 4.17 -1.95 17.29
CA ALA A 74 2.82 -1.83 17.85
C ALA A 74 2.31 -0.37 17.92
N LEU A 75 3.23 0.61 17.83
CA LEU A 75 2.94 2.04 17.86
C LEU A 75 2.75 2.65 16.47
N ASP A 76 2.72 1.84 15.41
CA ASP A 76 2.50 2.30 14.04
C ASP A 76 1.00 2.67 13.82
N PRO A 77 0.66 3.97 13.65
CA PRO A 77 -0.72 4.40 13.44
C PRO A 77 -1.31 3.92 12.10
N PHE A 78 -0.46 3.61 11.12
CA PHE A 78 -0.82 3.00 9.83
C PHE A 78 -0.70 1.48 9.85
N GLY A 79 -0.24 0.94 10.98
CA GLY A 79 0.05 -0.46 11.17
C GLY A 79 -1.16 -1.30 11.59
N LYS A 80 -2.39 -0.74 11.64
CA LYS A 80 -3.60 -1.42 12.15
C LYS A 80 -3.61 -2.90 11.75
N ALA A 81 -3.44 -3.73 12.76
CA ALA A 81 -2.61 -4.92 12.76
C ALA A 81 -3.11 -6.14 11.95
N LYS A 82 -4.27 -6.04 11.28
CA LYS A 82 -4.83 -7.14 10.48
C LYS A 82 -4.20 -7.20 9.09
N VAL A 83 -4.15 -6.07 8.38
CA VAL A 83 -3.65 -6.02 7.00
C VAL A 83 -2.17 -6.42 6.93
N ARG A 84 -1.35 -5.90 7.85
CA ARG A 84 0.10 -6.15 7.85
C ARG A 84 0.49 -7.57 8.24
N ARG A 85 -0.33 -8.23 9.07
CA ARG A 85 -0.14 -9.65 9.40
C ARG A 85 -0.44 -10.50 8.18
N VAL A 86 -1.60 -10.26 7.56
CA VAL A 86 -2.03 -10.94 6.34
C VAL A 86 -1.03 -10.73 5.19
N GLU A 87 -0.51 -9.52 4.99
CA GLU A 87 0.50 -9.25 3.96
C GLU A 87 1.80 -10.04 4.13
N ARG A 88 2.23 -10.28 5.38
CA ARG A 88 3.40 -11.11 5.67
C ARG A 88 3.12 -12.59 5.48
N GLU A 89 1.95 -13.06 5.88
CA GLU A 89 1.50 -14.44 5.66
C GLU A 89 1.39 -14.76 4.16
N LEU A 90 0.89 -13.82 3.36
CA LEU A 90 0.72 -13.98 1.91
C LEU A 90 2.03 -14.28 1.16
N ILE A 91 3.17 -13.80 1.65
CA ILE A 91 4.48 -14.11 1.05
C ILE A 91 4.75 -15.61 1.16
N GLY A 92 4.56 -16.14 2.36
CA GLY A 92 4.75 -17.56 2.65
C GLY A 92 3.73 -18.41 1.91
N GLU A 93 2.44 -18.03 1.97
CA GLU A 93 1.36 -18.70 1.23
C GLU A 93 1.68 -18.78 -0.26
N TYR A 94 2.06 -17.68 -0.89
CA TYR A 94 2.40 -17.66 -2.31
C TYR A 94 3.62 -18.54 -2.62
N ARG A 95 4.67 -18.48 -1.80
CA ARG A 95 5.85 -19.32 -2.02
C ARG A 95 5.50 -20.81 -1.95
N THR A 96 4.77 -21.24 -0.92
CA THR A 96 4.33 -22.62 -0.76
C THR A 96 3.41 -23.05 -1.90
N LEU A 97 2.53 -22.17 -2.36
CA LEU A 97 1.64 -22.40 -3.49
C LEU A 97 2.43 -22.68 -4.78
N ILE A 98 3.47 -21.88 -5.06
CA ILE A 98 4.35 -22.09 -6.20
C ILE A 98 5.14 -23.40 -6.07
N GLU A 99 5.69 -23.69 -4.89
CA GLU A 99 6.41 -24.95 -4.64
C GLU A 99 5.52 -26.19 -4.86
N LYS A 100 4.25 -26.14 -4.42
CA LYS A 100 3.24 -27.17 -4.72
C LYS A 100 2.96 -27.29 -6.21
N ALA A 101 2.77 -26.16 -6.91
CA ALA A 101 2.51 -26.14 -8.34
C ALA A 101 3.66 -26.72 -9.17
N LEU A 102 4.90 -26.53 -8.72
CA LEU A 102 6.08 -27.07 -9.37
C LEU A 102 6.26 -28.57 -9.11
N THR A 103 5.90 -29.07 -7.93
CA THR A 103 6.08 -30.49 -7.57
C THR A 103 5.20 -31.42 -8.42
N GLY A 104 3.99 -30.96 -8.78
CA GLY A 104 3.05 -31.69 -9.64
C GLY A 104 3.03 -31.21 -11.09
N LEU A 105 4.07 -30.52 -11.55
CA LEU A 105 4.06 -29.88 -12.87
C LEU A 105 4.20 -30.92 -13.99
N SER A 106 3.21 -30.94 -14.88
CA SER A 106 3.15 -31.74 -16.09
C SER A 106 2.46 -30.94 -17.19
N SER A 107 2.46 -31.45 -18.42
CA SER A 107 1.72 -30.81 -19.52
C SER A 107 0.23 -30.62 -19.21
N GLU A 108 -0.36 -31.51 -18.41
CA GLU A 108 -1.79 -31.47 -18.02
C GLU A 108 -2.06 -30.49 -16.87
N SER A 109 -1.08 -30.24 -16.00
CA SER A 109 -1.23 -29.32 -14.87
C SER A 109 -0.67 -27.92 -15.15
N TYR A 110 0.06 -27.75 -16.26
CA TYR A 110 0.73 -26.49 -16.64
C TYR A 110 -0.22 -25.29 -16.64
N GLU A 111 -1.39 -25.39 -17.30
CA GLU A 111 -2.35 -24.28 -17.34
C GLU A 111 -2.83 -23.87 -15.95
N ARG A 112 -3.05 -24.84 -15.06
CA ARG A 112 -3.48 -24.57 -13.68
C ARG A 112 -2.35 -23.91 -12.90
N ALA A 113 -1.12 -24.39 -13.02
CA ALA A 113 0.05 -23.81 -12.38
C ALA A 113 0.27 -22.35 -12.82
N VAL A 114 0.13 -22.04 -14.11
CA VAL A 114 0.21 -20.66 -14.63
C VAL A 114 -0.90 -19.79 -14.07
N LYS A 115 -2.16 -20.26 -14.05
CA LYS A 115 -3.28 -19.51 -13.47
C LYS A 115 -3.00 -19.15 -12.01
N VAL A 116 -2.57 -20.13 -11.22
CA VAL A 116 -2.21 -19.97 -9.81
C VAL A 116 -1.07 -18.97 -9.61
N ALA A 117 -0.04 -19.01 -10.46
CA ALA A 117 1.08 -18.07 -10.38
C ALA A 117 0.67 -16.61 -10.67
N ASN A 118 -0.36 -16.41 -11.49
CA ASN A 118 -0.89 -15.08 -11.82
C ASN A 118 -1.94 -14.57 -10.81
N LEU A 119 -2.52 -15.44 -9.96
CA LEU A 119 -3.55 -15.06 -9.00
C LEU A 119 -3.19 -13.92 -8.04
N PRO A 120 -1.94 -13.75 -7.55
CA PRO A 120 -1.61 -12.64 -6.65
C PRO A 120 -1.92 -11.25 -7.22
N ASP A 121 -2.04 -11.10 -8.54
CA ASP A 121 -2.40 -9.84 -9.17
C ASP A 121 -3.81 -9.35 -8.78
N VAL A 122 -4.70 -10.22 -8.31
CA VAL A 122 -6.02 -9.80 -7.81
C VAL A 122 -5.92 -9.04 -6.48
N ILE A 123 -4.81 -9.21 -5.74
CA ILE A 123 -4.58 -8.59 -4.42
C ILE A 123 -4.12 -7.13 -4.60
N ARG A 124 -5.06 -6.28 -5.03
CA ARG A 124 -4.86 -4.83 -5.24
C ARG A 124 -5.74 -4.00 -4.30
N GLY A 125 -5.48 -2.70 -4.24
CA GLY A 125 -6.25 -1.73 -3.46
C GLY A 125 -5.69 -1.47 -2.06
N TYR A 126 -6.47 -0.78 -1.24
CA TYR A 126 -6.09 -0.33 0.10
C TYR A 126 -7.07 -0.86 1.16
N GLU A 127 -6.57 -1.04 2.38
CA GLU A 127 -7.36 -1.40 3.57
C GLU A 127 -8.31 -2.59 3.36
N ASP A 128 -9.61 -2.41 3.63
CA ASP A 128 -10.62 -3.46 3.55
C ASP A 128 -10.80 -4.01 2.12
N ILE A 129 -10.57 -3.19 1.09
CA ILE A 129 -10.61 -3.65 -0.30
C ILE A 129 -9.53 -4.71 -0.51
N LYS A 130 -8.32 -4.48 0.04
CA LYS A 130 -7.22 -5.44 -0.04
C LYS A 130 -7.57 -6.72 0.73
N LEU A 131 -8.11 -6.61 1.94
CA LEU A 131 -8.52 -7.79 2.73
C LEU A 131 -9.57 -8.64 2.00
N ARG A 132 -10.58 -8.03 1.37
CA ARG A 132 -11.57 -8.75 0.55
C ARG A 132 -10.91 -9.44 -0.66
N ASN A 133 -9.96 -8.76 -1.30
CA ASN A 133 -9.23 -9.35 -2.43
C ASN A 133 -8.33 -10.52 -1.99
N VAL A 134 -7.82 -10.51 -0.77
CA VAL A 134 -7.11 -11.67 -0.18
C VAL A 134 -8.04 -12.85 0.02
N GLU A 135 -9.26 -12.63 0.53
CA GLU A 135 -10.24 -13.70 0.66
C GLU A 135 -10.63 -14.28 -0.71
N ARG A 136 -10.80 -13.41 -1.70
CA ARG A 136 -11.02 -13.81 -3.11
C ARG A 136 -9.85 -14.64 -3.65
N PHE A 137 -8.62 -14.19 -3.46
CA PHE A 137 -7.42 -14.94 -3.85
C PHE A 137 -7.43 -16.36 -3.26
N ARG A 138 -7.64 -16.48 -1.94
CA ARG A 138 -7.69 -17.79 -1.25
C ARG A 138 -8.84 -18.67 -1.76
N HIS A 139 -9.97 -18.08 -2.14
CA HIS A 139 -11.08 -18.81 -2.74
C HIS A 139 -10.74 -19.35 -4.14
N GLU A 140 -10.14 -18.53 -5.01
CA GLU A 140 -9.75 -18.93 -6.36
C GLU A 140 -8.63 -19.99 -6.34
N VAL A 141 -7.67 -19.88 -5.42
CA VAL A 141 -6.65 -20.90 -5.16
C VAL A 141 -7.28 -22.27 -4.87
N ARG A 142 -8.25 -22.33 -3.94
CA ARG A 142 -8.96 -23.57 -3.62
C ARG A 142 -9.74 -24.13 -4.81
N GLY A 143 -10.36 -23.26 -5.61
CA GLY A 143 -11.07 -23.65 -6.83
C GLY A 143 -10.18 -24.29 -7.89
N LEU A 144 -8.88 -23.99 -7.89
CA LEU A 144 -7.88 -24.60 -8.78
C LEU A 144 -7.24 -25.88 -8.20
N GLY A 145 -7.57 -26.24 -6.95
CA GLY A 145 -7.13 -27.46 -6.28
C GLY A 145 -5.80 -27.34 -5.51
N PHE A 146 -5.47 -26.14 -4.99
CA PHE A 146 -4.22 -25.86 -4.27
C PHE A 146 -4.40 -25.54 -2.77
#